data_AF-A0A2D6GLR6-F1
#
_entry.id   AF-A0A2D6GLR6-F1
#
_cell.length_a   1.000
_cell.length_b   1.000
_cell.length_c   1.000
_cell.angle_alpha   90.00
_cell.angle_beta   90.00
_cell.angle_gamma   90.00
#
_symmetry.space_group_name_H-M   'P 1'
#
loop_
_entity.id
_entity.type
_entity.pdbx_description
1 polymer ?
#
loop_
_entity_poly.entity_id
_entity_poly.type
_entity_poly.pdbx_seq_one_letter_code
_entity_poly.pdbx_strand_id
1 'polypeptide(L)'
;MKTETRTEIEAAVFRRLIGHLDSRKDVQNIDLMNLSGFCRNCLAKWYSAEAVERGEEVNVDSAKEIVYGMTYGEWKENYQK
;
A
#
# COMPACT_ATOMS: atom_id res chain seq x y z
N MET A 1 -3.51 16.37 -21.50
CA MET A 1 -3.82 14.97 -21.15
C MET A 1 -5.27 14.90 -20.72
N LYS A 2 -6.05 13.91 -21.19
CA LYS A 2 -7.45 13.73 -20.73
C LYS A 2 -7.45 13.36 -19.24
N THR A 3 -8.46 13.81 -18.48
CA THR A 3 -8.55 13.56 -17.04
C THR A 3 -8.55 12.07 -16.70
N GLU A 4 -9.28 11.25 -17.45
CA GLU A 4 -9.31 9.78 -17.28
C GLU A 4 -7.92 9.16 -17.47
N THR A 5 -7.22 9.54 -18.54
CA THR A 5 -5.86 9.07 -18.81
C THR A 5 -4.90 9.45 -17.68
N ARG A 6 -5.07 10.61 -17.05
CA ARG A 6 -4.26 11.02 -15.90
C ARG A 6 -4.49 10.06 -14.72
N THR A 7 -5.75 9.81 -14.36
CA THR A 7 -6.12 8.93 -13.25
C THR A 7 -5.58 7.51 -13.48
N GLU A 8 -5.69 6.98 -14.70
CA GLU A 8 -5.18 5.64 -15.03
C GLU A 8 -3.65 5.54 -14.88
N ILE A 9 -2.93 6.57 -15.30
CA ILE A 9 -1.47 6.66 -15.14
C ILE A 9 -1.08 6.74 -13.67
N GLU A 10 -1.74 7.61 -12.88
CA GLU A 10 -1.48 7.75 -11.44
C GLU A 10 -1.74 6.42 -10.71
N ALA A 11 -2.85 5.74 -11.02
CA ALA A 11 -3.15 4.42 -10.48
C ALA A 11 -2.11 3.36 -10.91
N ALA A 12 -1.63 3.39 -12.15
CA ALA A 12 -0.59 2.47 -12.63
C ALA A 12 0.76 2.72 -11.95
N VAL A 13 1.11 3.97 -11.69
CA VAL A 13 2.32 4.34 -10.93
C VAL A 13 2.21 3.83 -9.50
N PHE A 14 1.06 3.99 -8.84
CA PHE A 14 0.84 3.48 -7.49
C PHE A 14 0.98 1.95 -7.42
N ARG A 15 0.37 1.21 -8.36
CA ARG A 15 0.55 -0.25 -8.45
C ARG A 15 2.01 -0.64 -8.65
N ARG A 16 2.76 0.12 -9.46
CA ARG A 16 4.20 -0.11 -9.67
C ARG A 16 5.02 0.15 -8.41
N LEU A 17 4.68 1.18 -7.63
CA LEU A 17 5.31 1.46 -6.33
C LEU A 17 5.09 0.31 -5.34
N ILE A 18 3.85 -0.18 -5.23
CA ILE A 18 3.52 -1.34 -4.38
C ILE A 18 4.36 -2.55 -4.79
N GLY A 19 4.37 -2.89 -6.09
CA GLY A 19 5.17 -4.00 -6.60
C GLY A 19 6.68 -3.82 -6.34
N HIS A 20 7.20 -2.60 -6.43
CA HIS A 20 8.59 -2.31 -6.09
C HIS A 20 8.88 -2.55 -4.60
N LEU A 21 8.03 -2.02 -3.71
CA LEU A 21 8.16 -2.20 -2.25
C LEU A 21 8.00 -3.65 -1.82
N ASP A 22 7.20 -4.44 -2.54
CA ASP A 22 7.06 -5.88 -2.33
C ASP A 22 8.29 -6.67 -2.79
N SER A 23 8.93 -6.28 -3.91
CA SER A 23 10.20 -6.88 -4.32
C SER A 23 11.37 -6.54 -3.39
N ARG A 24 11.22 -5.51 -2.54
CA ARG A 24 12.22 -4.99 -1.60
C ARG A 24 11.83 -5.23 -0.15
N LYS A 25 11.53 -6.50 0.19
CA LYS A 25 11.18 -6.91 1.58
C LYS A 25 12.32 -6.69 2.58
N ASP A 26 13.55 -6.53 2.09
CA ASP A 26 14.73 -6.14 2.88
C ASP A 26 14.61 -4.73 3.47
N VAL A 27 13.86 -3.84 2.82
CA VAL A 27 13.67 -2.46 3.28
C VAL A 27 12.63 -2.42 4.38
N GLN A 28 13.05 -2.13 5.62
CA GLN A 28 12.14 -2.07 6.75
C GLN A 28 11.27 -0.80 6.73
N ASN A 29 10.07 -0.89 7.27
CA ASN A 29 9.20 0.28 7.40
C ASN A 29 9.80 1.37 8.30
N ILE A 30 10.58 0.99 9.32
CA ILE A 30 11.23 1.97 10.21
C ILE A 30 12.27 2.79 9.45
N ASP A 31 13.03 2.18 8.55
CA ASP A 31 14.01 2.88 7.72
C ASP A 31 13.34 3.86 6.77
N LEU A 32 12.24 3.44 6.13
CA LEU A 32 11.41 4.31 5.29
C LEU A 32 10.84 5.48 6.09
N MET A 33 10.32 5.23 7.29
CA MET A 33 9.80 6.29 8.16
C MET A 33 10.88 7.29 8.55
N ASN A 34 12.05 6.81 8.97
CA ASN A 34 13.15 7.66 9.41
C ASN A 34 13.72 8.51 8.26
N LEU A 35 13.79 7.96 7.05
CA LEU A 35 14.37 8.64 5.89
C LEU A 35 13.38 9.56 5.17
N SER A 36 12.13 9.11 5.00
CA SER A 36 11.17 9.72 4.06
C SER A 36 9.86 10.17 4.71
N GLY A 37 9.65 9.90 6.00
CA GLY A 37 8.43 10.28 6.72
C GLY A 37 7.19 9.46 6.36
N PHE A 38 7.31 8.43 5.51
CA PHE A 38 6.23 7.48 5.23
C PHE A 38 6.76 6.05 5.06
N CYS A 39 5.88 5.06 5.16
CA CYS A 39 6.19 3.66 4.89
C CYS A 39 4.97 2.94 4.30
N ARG A 40 5.05 1.61 4.14
CA ARG A 40 3.94 0.77 3.63
C ARG A 40 2.66 0.94 4.45
N ASN A 41 2.77 1.04 5.77
CA ASN A 41 1.61 1.26 6.64
C ASN A 41 0.94 2.63 6.40
N CYS A 42 1.71 3.65 6.01
CA CYS A 42 1.14 4.95 5.64
C CYS A 42 0.33 4.84 4.35
N LEU A 43 0.83 4.12 3.34
CA LEU A 43 0.10 3.86 2.10
C LEU A 43 -1.24 3.15 2.34
N ALA A 44 -1.26 2.15 3.24
CA ALA A 44 -2.50 1.45 3.60
C ALA A 44 -3.51 2.38 4.31
N LYS A 45 -3.02 3.26 5.19
CA LYS A 45 -3.87 4.27 5.86
C LYS A 45 -4.45 5.27 4.86
N TRP A 46 -3.64 5.76 3.91
CA TRP A 46 -4.13 6.68 2.87
C TRP A 46 -5.16 6.00 1.98
N TYR A 47 -4.93 4.76 1.57
CA TYR A 47 -5.89 4.00 0.77
C TYR A 47 -7.23 3.83 1.48
N SER A 48 -7.21 3.45 2.77
CA SER A 48 -8.42 3.33 3.58
C SER A 48 -9.15 4.67 3.75
N ALA A 49 -8.42 5.77 3.99
CA ALA A 49 -9.01 7.10 4.10
C ALA A 49 -9.69 7.55 2.79
N GLU A 50 -9.01 7.41 1.65
CA GLU A 50 -9.56 7.78 0.34
C GLU A 50 -10.77 6.92 -0.06
N ALA A 51 -10.80 5.64 0.35
CA ALA A 51 -11.95 4.77 0.17
C ALA A 51 -13.15 5.28 0.97
N VAL A 52 -12.95 5.60 2.25
CA VAL A 52 -14.01 6.14 3.13
C VAL A 52 -14.57 7.44 2.58
N GLU A 53 -13.72 8.35 2.07
CA GLU A 53 -14.18 9.60 1.45
C GLU A 53 -15.05 9.39 0.20
N ARG A 54 -14.91 8.23 -0.46
CA ARG A 54 -15.71 7.85 -1.63
C ARG A 54 -16.90 6.95 -1.28
N GLY A 55 -17.16 6.73 0.01
CA GLY A 55 -18.26 5.89 0.48
C GLY A 55 -17.98 4.39 0.39
N GLU A 56 -16.72 3.99 0.20
CA GLU A 56 -16.31 2.59 0.12
C GLU A 56 -15.83 2.08 1.49
N GLU A 57 -16.23 0.87 1.86
CA GLU A 57 -15.86 0.27 3.16
C GLU A 57 -14.56 -0.53 3.04
N VAL A 58 -13.42 0.19 3.02
CA VAL A 58 -12.09 -0.43 3.09
C VAL A 58 -11.42 -0.03 4.41
N ASN A 59 -11.35 -0.97 5.34
CA ASN A 59 -10.62 -0.77 6.58
C ASN A 59 -9.09 -0.86 6.36
N VAL A 60 -8.32 -0.38 7.33
CA VAL A 60 -6.86 -0.31 7.25
C VAL A 60 -6.21 -1.69 7.11
N ASP A 61 -6.80 -2.74 7.70
CA ASP A 61 -6.22 -4.08 7.61
C ASP A 61 -6.42 -4.68 6.21
N SER A 62 -7.61 -4.54 5.62
CA SER A 62 -7.85 -4.87 4.21
C SER A 62 -6.95 -4.06 3.27
N ALA A 63 -6.72 -2.78 3.56
CA ALA A 63 -5.80 -1.96 2.79
C ALA A 63 -4.33 -2.41 2.92
N LYS A 64 -3.92 -2.96 4.07
CA LYS A 64 -2.59 -3.57 4.20
C LYS A 64 -2.47 -4.78 3.28
N GLU A 65 -3.49 -5.63 3.16
CA GLU A 65 -3.41 -6.78 2.25
C GLU A 65 -3.16 -6.34 0.80
N ILE A 66 -3.79 -5.23 0.37
CA ILE A 66 -3.56 -4.61 -0.94
C ILE A 66 -2.10 -4.12 -1.07
N VAL A 67 -1.56 -3.46 -0.06
CA VAL A 67 -0.21 -2.85 -0.09
C VAL A 67 0.91 -3.86 0.11
N TYR A 68 0.70 -4.91 0.90
CA TYR A 68 1.70 -5.95 1.16
C TYR A 68 1.60 -7.12 0.18
N GLY A 69 0.56 -7.16 -0.67
CA GLY A 69 0.37 -8.21 -1.68
C GLY A 69 0.19 -9.61 -1.08
N MET A 70 -0.12 -9.69 0.21
CA MET A 70 -0.34 -10.94 0.94
C MET A 70 -1.47 -10.74 1.93
N THR A 71 -2.32 -11.75 2.07
CA THR A 71 -3.37 -11.77 3.09
C THR A 71 -2.74 -11.83 4.48
N TYR A 72 -3.50 -11.41 5.50
CA TYR A 72 -3.05 -11.54 6.90
C TYR A 72 -2.66 -12.98 7.25
N GLY A 73 -3.31 -13.98 6.67
CA GLY A 73 -2.98 -15.40 6.83
C GLY A 73 -1.61 -15.77 6.24
N GLU A 74 -1.31 -15.32 5.02
CA GLU A 74 -0.03 -15.58 4.35
C GLU A 74 1.15 -14.87 5.02
N TRP A 75 0.94 -13.67 5.57
CA TRP A 75 1.97 -12.98 6.35
C TRP A 75 2.31 -13.76 7.64
N LYS A 76 1.27 -14.27 8.32
CA LYS A 76 1.39 -15.04 9.54
C LYS A 76 2.24 -16.30 9.34
N GLU A 77 1.98 -17.04 8.26
CA GLU A 77 2.69 -18.28 7.96
C GLU A 77 4.15 -18.05 7.53
N ASN A 78 4.42 -16.98 6.79
CA ASN A 78 5.73 -16.77 6.17
C ASN A 78 6.70 -15.94 7.01
N TYR A 79 6.20 -15.07 7.91
CA TYR A 79 7.03 -14.05 8.57
C TYR A 79 6.78 -13.89 10.08
N GLN A 80 5.71 -14.46 10.65
CA GLN A 80 5.49 -14.43 12.10
C GLN A 80 6.15 -15.64 12.78
N LYS A 81 7.23 -15.39 13.54
CA LYS A 81 7.69 -16.28 14.62
C LYS A 81 7.13 -15.81 15.95
#